data_AF-A0A0A9EQA2-F1
#
_entry.id   AF-A0A0A9EQA2-F1
#
_cell.length_a   1.000
_cell.length_b   1.000
_cell.length_c   1.000
_cell.angle_alpha   90.00
_cell.angle_beta   90.00
_cell.angle_gamma   90.00
#
_symmetry.space_group_name_H-M   'P 1'
#
loop_
_entity.id
_entity.type
_entity.pdbx_description
1 polymer ?
#
loop_
_entity_poly.entity_id
_entity_poly.type
_entity_poly.pdbx_seq_one_letter_code
_entity_poly.pdbx_strand_id
1 'polypeptide(L)' 'MKVIAAYLLAVLGGNTSPTADDVKNILESVGAEADEEKLEFLLTELKD' A
#
# COMPACT_ATOMS: atom_id res chain seq x y z
N MET A 1 5.78 6.64 -5.39
CA MET A 1 5.87 5.43 -6.24
C MET A 1 5.99 4.13 -5.45
N LYS A 2 6.75 4.08 -4.33
CA LYS A 2 6.88 2.86 -3.50
C LYS A 2 5.54 2.35 -2.93
N VAL A 3 4.70 3.26 -2.43
CA VAL A 3 3.37 2.96 -1.87
C VAL A 3 2.43 2.34 -2.90
N ILE A 4 2.38 2.91 -4.11
CA ILE A 4 1.56 2.38 -5.23
C ILE A 4 2.01 0.96 -5.60
N ALA A 5 3.32 0.73 -5.71
CA ALA A 5 3.85 -0.59 -6.03
C ALA A 5 3.54 -1.63 -4.96
N ALA A 6 3.67 -1.27 -3.68
CA ALA A 6 3.32 -2.14 -2.56
C ALA A 6 1.82 -2.44 -2.50
N TYR A 7 0.96 -1.45 -2.76
CA TYR A 7 -0.49 -1.66 -2.89
C TYR A 7 -0.83 -2.63 -4.03
N LEU A 8 -0.26 -2.43 -5.23
CA LEU A 8 -0.45 -3.33 -6.37
C LEU A 8 0.05 -4.75 -6.08
N LEU A 9 1.18 -4.90 -5.39
CA LEU A 9 1.70 -6.21 -4.98
C LEU A 9 0.74 -6.92 -4.02
N ALA A 10 0.14 -6.20 -3.07
CA ALA A 10 -0.88 -6.76 -2.17
C ALA A 10 -2.13 -7.23 -2.94
N VAL A 11 -2.60 -6.43 -3.92
CA VAL A 11 -3.72 -6.80 -4.80
C VAL A 11 -3.40 -8.06 -5.61
N LEU A 12 -2.21 -8.14 -6.21
CA LEU A 12 -1.76 -9.33 -6.94
C LEU A 12 -1.59 -10.55 -6.02
N GLY A 13 -1.24 -10.33 -4.76
CA GLY A 13 -1.12 -11.37 -3.72
C GLY A 13 -2.47 -11.93 -3.25
N GLY A 14 -3.59 -11.47 -3.80
CA GLY A 14 -4.94 -11.93 -3.45
C GLY A 14 -5.62 -11.10 -2.36
N ASN A 15 -4.97 -10.05 -1.84
CA ASN A 15 -5.60 -9.08 -0.94
C ASN A 15 -6.23 -7.96 -1.79
N THR A 16 -7.48 -8.17 -2.23
CA THR A 16 -8.18 -7.27 -3.18
C THR A 16 -8.48 -5.89 -2.62
N SER A 17 -8.41 -5.69 -1.31
CA SER A 17 -8.53 -4.38 -0.67
C SER A 17 -7.44 -4.24 0.40
N PRO A 18 -6.19 -3.99 -0.02
CA PRO A 18 -5.07 -3.80 0.89
C PRO A 18 -5.35 -2.62 1.82
N THR A 19 -5.10 -2.85 3.10
CA THR A 19 -5.17 -1.80 4.12
C THR A 19 -3.86 -1.02 4.20
N ALA A 20 -3.86 0.11 4.92
CA ALA A 20 -2.65 0.87 5.17
C ALA A 20 -1.55 0.02 5.85
N ASP A 21 -1.95 -0.85 6.77
CA ASP A 21 -1.04 -1.74 7.48
C ASP A 21 -0.44 -2.80 6.56
N ASP A 22 -1.22 -3.35 5.61
CA ASP A 22 -0.72 -4.30 4.62
C ASP A 22 0.38 -3.68 3.75
N VAL A 23 0.16 -2.43 3.31
CA VAL A 23 1.12 -1.69 2.49
C VAL A 23 2.38 -1.36 3.29
N LYS A 24 2.24 -0.97 4.57
CA LYS A 24 3.37 -0.73 5.49
C LYS A 24 4.19 -1.99 5.70
N ASN A 25 3.55 -3.12 6.00
CA ASN A 25 4.23 -4.41 6.19
C ASN A 25 5.05 -4.83 4.96
N ILE A 26 4.51 -4.64 3.75
CA ILE A 26 5.23 -4.95 2.50
C ILE A 26 6.44 -4.03 2.33
N LEU A 27 6.29 -2.74 2.63
CA LEU A 27 7.35 -1.75 2.53
C LEU A 27 8.46 -2.02 3.56
N GLU A 28 8.10 -2.35 4.80
CA GLU A 28 9.04 -2.75 5.85
C GLU A 28 9.80 -4.04 5.47
N SER A 29 9.11 -5.03 4.88
CA SER A 29 9.73 -6.27 4.43
C SER A 29 10.81 -6.05 3.34
N VAL A 30 10.73 -4.96 2.58
CA VAL A 30 11.74 -4.59 1.58
C VAL A 30 12.69 -3.49 2.06
N GLY A 31 12.58 -3.08 3.32
CA GLY A 31 13.41 -2.02 3.92
C GLY A 31 13.12 -0.62 3.37
N ALA A 32 11.90 -0.38 2.89
CA ALA A 32 11.43 0.90 2.41
C ALA A 32 10.49 1.56 3.43
N GLU A 33 10.62 2.87 3.60
CA GLU A 33 9.65 3.64 4.40
C GLU A 33 8.34 3.85 3.64
N ALA A 34 7.24 3.67 4.37
CA ALA A 34 5.91 4.04 3.91
C ALA A 34 5.67 5.53 4.10
N ASP A 35 5.29 6.18 3.01
CA ASP A 35 4.86 7.57 3.02
C ASP A 35 3.36 7.60 3.33
N GLU A 36 3.03 7.93 4.58
CA GLU A 36 1.66 7.88 5.11
C GLU A 36 0.71 8.83 4.36
N GLU A 37 1.17 10.02 4.00
CA GLU A 37 0.37 11.01 3.28
C GLU A 37 -0.02 10.49 1.90
N LYS A 38 0.92 9.85 1.20
CA LYS A 38 0.64 9.18 -0.09
C LYS A 38 -0.25 7.96 0.04
N LEU A 39 -0.16 7.24 1.15
CA LEU A 39 -0.95 6.04 1.42
C LEU A 39 -2.41 6.38 1.72
N GLU A 40 -2.66 7.38 2.57
CA GLU A 40 -4.00 7.89 2.83
C GLU A 40 -4.64 8.47 1.57
N PHE A 41 -3.88 9.22 0.77
CA PHE A 41 -4.36 9.75 -0.51
C PHE A 41 -4.81 8.61 -1.46
N LEU A 42 -3.97 7.57 -1.61
CA LEU A 42 -4.29 6.40 -2.43
C LEU A 42 -5.52 5.65 -1.96
N LEU A 43 -5.62 5.41 -0.65
CA LEU A 43 -6.74 4.68 -0.05
C LEU A 43 -8.04 5.50 -0.10
N THR A 44 -7.95 6.82 -0.16
CA THR A 44 -9.12 7.70 -0.35
C THR A 44 -9.59 7.66 -1.79
N GLU A 45 -8.69 7.79 -2.76
CA GLU A 45 -9.01 7.71 -4.20
C GLU A 45 -9.52 6.32 -4.64
N LEU A 46 -9.20 5.26 -3.89
CA LEU A 46 -9.65 3.90 -4.18
C LEU A 46 -10.90 3.49 -3.39
N LYS A 47 -11.35 4.32 -2.43
CA LYS A 47 -12.64 4.18 -1.74
C LYS A 47 -13.72 4.91 -2.56
N ASP A 48 -14.01 4.39 -3.75
CA ASP A 48 -15.22 4.69 -4.52
C ASP A 48 -16.04 3.40 -4.72
#